data_AF-A0A836SNX5-F1
#
_entry.id   AF-A0A836SNX5-F1
#
_cell.length_a   1.000
_cell.length_b   1.000
_cell.length_c   1.000
_cell.angle_alpha   90.00
_cell.angle_beta   90.00
_cell.angle_gamma   90.00
#
_symmetry.space_group_name_H-M   'P 1'
#
loop_
_entity.id
_entity.type
_entity.pdbx_description
1 polymer ?
#
loop_
_entity_poly.entity_id
_entity_poly.type
_entity_poly.pdbx_seq_one_letter_code
_entity_poly.pdbx_strand_id
1 'polypeptide(L)'
;MQIWFDRVPPNVNVNWVLRRANNTYPTFRITNSALHGDTVRDHYWNTKQKINEPDSVDADSIEVAKFKDGFYYVKDLAWDIRENADAESVLVHVDNFSPRVKETFPKNWSRFVPNKLGVIWCTFSEPMDTATLDTNNIKIKSLKPDSFNYNPLITNIMYTQVDSLRLYKLTLEVDSFRYNDTAQVRLLDSIKDLAGKSIDSTKQEIAYKWNFVADVLQVTDDTLDDMHPVVSKRKIAWTKRWPGSVWCGAIQLYDFDQGTIDTISPDWSYSYPVNYGDSVLCLRLNYPIYRVLPFMTVPLGLTL
;
A
#
# COMPACT_ATOMS: atom_id res chain seq x y z
N MET A 1 -24.36 -36.38 -20.36
CA MET A 1 -23.35 -37.40 -20.74
C MET A 1 -23.09 -38.28 -19.53
N GLN A 2 -22.91 -39.59 -19.68
CA GLN A 2 -22.82 -40.53 -18.57
C GLN A 2 -21.51 -41.32 -18.70
N ILE A 3 -20.59 -41.13 -17.76
CA ILE A 3 -19.25 -41.72 -17.78
C ILE A 3 -19.14 -42.73 -16.62
N TRP A 4 -18.51 -43.87 -16.89
CA TRP A 4 -18.34 -44.98 -15.95
C TRP A 4 -16.84 -45.24 -15.73
N PHE A 5 -16.43 -45.55 -14.50
CA PHE A 5 -15.04 -45.85 -14.15
C PHE A 5 -14.90 -47.19 -13.45
N ASP A 6 -14.05 -48.07 -13.99
CA ASP A 6 -13.82 -49.42 -13.47
C ASP A 6 -12.61 -49.52 -12.53
N ARG A 7 -11.71 -48.51 -12.48
CA ARG A 7 -10.58 -48.45 -11.55
C ARG A 7 -10.27 -47.02 -11.07
N VAL A 8 -9.83 -46.92 -9.82
CA VAL A 8 -9.24 -45.70 -9.26
C VAL A 8 -7.73 -45.68 -9.60
N PRO A 9 -7.16 -44.58 -10.13
CA PRO A 9 -5.73 -44.51 -10.42
C PRO A 9 -4.87 -44.60 -9.15
N PRO A 10 -3.82 -45.43 -9.13
CA PRO A 10 -2.84 -45.42 -8.04
C PRO A 10 -1.94 -44.18 -8.13
N ASN A 11 -1.67 -43.55 -6.99
CA ASN A 11 -0.75 -42.40 -6.83
C ASN A 11 -1.19 -41.07 -7.48
N VAL A 12 -2.24 -40.46 -6.94
CA VAL A 12 -2.38 -38.99 -6.93
C VAL A 12 -2.63 -38.54 -5.48
N ASN A 13 -2.14 -37.37 -5.08
CA ASN A 13 -2.34 -36.78 -3.75
C ASN A 13 -3.79 -36.25 -3.58
N VAL A 14 -4.77 -37.10 -3.86
CA VAL A 14 -6.21 -36.81 -3.87
C VAL A 14 -6.92 -37.97 -3.18
N ASN A 15 -7.66 -37.67 -2.11
CA ASN A 15 -8.55 -38.64 -1.50
C ASN A 15 -9.82 -38.73 -2.35
N TRP A 16 -10.16 -39.94 -2.78
CA TRP A 16 -11.34 -40.23 -3.60
C TRP A 16 -12.37 -41.00 -2.77
N VAL A 17 -13.63 -40.55 -2.77
CA VAL A 17 -14.74 -41.28 -2.14
C VAL A 17 -15.64 -41.89 -3.20
N LEU A 18 -15.49 -43.20 -3.42
CA LEU A 18 -16.38 -43.94 -4.30
C LEU A 18 -17.69 -44.29 -3.57
N ARG A 19 -18.79 -43.62 -3.92
CA ARG A 19 -20.14 -44.00 -3.47
C ARG A 19 -20.95 -44.56 -4.64
N ARG A 20 -21.19 -45.88 -4.65
CA ARG A 20 -22.28 -46.44 -5.47
C ARG A 20 -23.61 -45.99 -4.86
N ALA A 21 -24.28 -45.04 -5.49
CA ALA A 21 -25.68 -44.75 -5.19
C ALA A 21 -26.57 -45.90 -5.71
N ASN A 22 -27.65 -46.23 -5.01
CA ASN A 22 -28.66 -47.20 -5.46
C ASN A 22 -29.61 -46.61 -6.54
N ASN A 23 -29.10 -45.66 -7.32
CA ASN A 23 -29.84 -44.89 -8.31
C ASN A 23 -29.19 -45.14 -9.68
N THR A 24 -29.93 -44.96 -10.78
CA THR A 24 -29.51 -45.28 -12.17
C THR A 24 -28.30 -44.49 -12.70
N TYR A 25 -27.68 -43.64 -11.86
CA TYR A 25 -26.55 -42.78 -12.20
C TYR A 25 -25.52 -42.81 -11.05
N PRO A 26 -24.25 -43.19 -11.30
CA PRO A 26 -23.20 -43.03 -10.31
C PRO A 26 -22.87 -41.54 -10.13
N THR A 27 -23.04 -41.03 -8.91
CA THR A 27 -22.58 -39.68 -8.54
C THR A 27 -21.23 -39.77 -7.84
N PHE A 28 -20.19 -39.20 -8.44
CA PHE A 28 -18.89 -39.03 -7.81
C PHE A 28 -18.92 -37.81 -6.88
N ARG A 29 -18.20 -37.89 -5.76
CA ARG A 29 -18.01 -36.78 -4.81
C ARG A 29 -16.54 -36.73 -4.43
N ILE A 30 -15.92 -35.56 -4.56
CA ILE A 30 -14.57 -35.33 -4.06
C ILE A 30 -14.72 -34.82 -2.62
N THR A 31 -14.34 -35.64 -1.64
CA THR A 31 -14.28 -35.28 -0.22
C THR A 31 -12.94 -35.73 0.35
N ASN A 32 -12.49 -35.12 1.45
CA ASN A 32 -11.17 -35.41 2.01
C ASN A 32 -11.08 -36.75 2.76
N SER A 33 -12.17 -37.48 3.01
CA SER A 33 -12.20 -38.62 3.92
C SER A 33 -12.72 -39.90 3.26
N ALA A 34 -11.81 -40.84 2.99
CA ALA A 34 -12.12 -42.11 2.34
C ALA A 34 -12.85 -43.14 3.23
N LEU A 35 -13.05 -42.86 4.53
CA LEU A 35 -13.44 -43.87 5.53
C LEU A 35 -14.50 -43.44 6.55
N HIS A 36 -15.05 -42.21 6.47
CA HIS A 36 -16.06 -41.74 7.43
C HIS A 36 -17.48 -41.88 6.85
N GLY A 37 -18.39 -42.47 7.64
CA GLY A 37 -19.77 -42.74 7.22
C GLY A 37 -20.62 -41.48 7.16
N ASP A 38 -21.61 -41.45 6.25
CA ASP A 38 -22.47 -40.30 5.87
C ASP A 38 -22.99 -39.45 7.08
N THR A 39 -22.15 -38.57 7.64
CA THR A 39 -22.56 -37.45 8.48
C THR A 39 -22.27 -36.14 7.76
N VAL A 40 -23.15 -35.15 7.93
CA VAL A 40 -23.08 -33.87 7.19
C VAL A 40 -21.76 -33.11 7.46
N ARG A 41 -21.02 -33.44 8.53
CA ARG A 41 -19.69 -32.88 8.83
C ARG A 41 -18.58 -33.36 7.88
N ASP A 42 -18.72 -34.53 7.24
CA ASP A 42 -17.66 -35.14 6.43
C ASP A 42 -17.70 -34.69 4.95
N HIS A 43 -18.49 -33.64 4.66
CA HIS A 43 -18.78 -33.14 3.31
C HIS A 43 -17.95 -31.91 2.90
N TYR A 44 -17.06 -31.42 3.78
CA TYR A 44 -16.33 -30.16 3.57
C TYR A 44 -14.86 -30.43 3.22
N TRP A 45 -14.26 -29.51 2.47
CA TRP A 45 -12.81 -29.49 2.26
C TRP A 45 -12.17 -28.81 3.46
N ASN A 46 -11.49 -29.59 4.31
CA ASN A 46 -10.82 -29.05 5.48
C ASN A 46 -9.86 -27.91 5.12
N THR A 47 -10.09 -26.76 5.73
CA THR A 47 -9.36 -25.53 5.47
C THR A 47 -7.93 -25.58 6.01
N LYS A 48 -7.64 -26.45 6.99
CA LYS A 48 -6.30 -26.76 7.53
C LYS A 48 -6.08 -28.28 7.46
N GLN A 49 -4.86 -28.70 7.17
CA GLN A 49 -4.42 -30.07 7.46
C GLN A 49 -2.98 -29.98 7.95
N LYS A 50 -2.72 -30.24 9.24
CA LYS A 50 -1.34 -30.35 9.71
C LYS A 50 -0.79 -31.73 9.34
N ILE A 51 0.48 -31.81 8.98
CA ILE A 51 1.15 -33.09 8.73
C ILE A 51 1.08 -33.92 10.02
N ASN A 52 0.53 -35.14 9.91
CA ASN A 52 0.34 -36.11 11.00
C ASN A 52 -0.64 -35.73 12.12
N GLU A 53 -1.55 -34.78 11.92
CA GLU A 53 -2.69 -34.55 12.83
C GLU A 53 -4.02 -34.99 12.20
N PRO A 54 -5.02 -35.40 13.00
CA PRO A 54 -6.36 -35.69 12.50
C PRO A 54 -7.04 -34.46 11.90
N ASP A 55 -8.00 -34.72 11.00
CA ASP A 55 -8.78 -33.77 10.20
C ASP A 55 -9.74 -32.85 11.01
N SER A 56 -9.46 -32.55 12.27
CA SER A 56 -10.41 -31.88 13.19
C SER A 56 -10.09 -30.40 13.49
N VAL A 57 -9.34 -29.71 12.64
CA VAL A 57 -8.88 -28.35 12.90
C VAL A 57 -9.18 -27.45 11.70
N ASP A 58 -10.06 -26.46 11.89
CA ASP A 58 -10.25 -25.40 10.90
C ASP A 58 -9.04 -24.46 10.85
N ALA A 59 -8.84 -23.82 9.70
CA ALA A 59 -7.88 -22.73 9.57
C ALA A 59 -8.54 -21.45 10.08
N ASP A 60 -7.88 -20.78 11.03
CA ASP A 60 -8.35 -19.51 11.60
C ASP A 60 -7.99 -18.31 10.70
N SER A 61 -7.09 -18.53 9.73
CA SER A 61 -6.66 -17.51 8.76
C SER A 61 -6.15 -18.11 7.44
N ILE A 62 -6.10 -17.27 6.41
CA ILE A 62 -5.61 -17.59 5.06
C ILE A 62 -4.10 -17.87 5.02
N GLU A 63 -3.34 -17.42 6.02
CA GLU A 63 -1.92 -17.74 6.17
C GLU A 63 -1.69 -19.21 6.50
N VAL A 64 -2.56 -19.80 7.33
CA VAL A 64 -2.48 -21.21 7.79
C VAL A 64 -3.38 -22.16 7.01
N ALA A 65 -4.15 -21.65 6.05
CA ALA A 65 -5.05 -22.46 5.24
C ALA A 65 -4.30 -23.28 4.18
N LYS A 66 -4.70 -24.55 4.01
CA LYS A 66 -4.22 -25.48 2.98
C LYS A 66 -4.69 -25.05 1.59
N PHE A 67 -5.98 -24.73 1.49
CA PHE A 67 -6.60 -24.08 0.34
C PHE A 67 -6.89 -22.64 0.77
N LYS A 68 -6.12 -21.71 0.19
CA LYS A 68 -6.29 -20.27 0.45
C LYS A 68 -7.46 -19.77 -0.37
N ASP A 69 -7.93 -18.57 -0.07
CA ASP A 69 -9.00 -17.98 -0.87
C ASP A 69 -8.48 -17.60 -2.27
N GLY A 70 -9.37 -17.70 -3.26
CA GLY A 70 -9.07 -17.54 -4.68
C GLY A 70 -9.62 -18.66 -5.57
N PHE A 71 -9.23 -18.62 -6.85
CA PHE A 71 -9.77 -19.48 -7.90
C PHE A 71 -8.94 -20.75 -8.11
N TYR A 72 -9.63 -21.89 -8.19
CA TYR A 72 -9.06 -23.22 -8.37
C TYR A 72 -9.75 -23.95 -9.52
N TYR A 73 -8.98 -24.61 -10.39
CA TYR A 73 -9.53 -25.59 -11.32
C TYR A 73 -9.57 -26.96 -10.63
N VAL A 74 -10.77 -27.50 -10.44
CA VAL A 74 -10.96 -28.91 -10.11
C VAL A 74 -11.03 -29.67 -11.43
N LYS A 75 -10.08 -30.59 -11.63
CA LYS A 75 -9.95 -31.38 -12.86
C LYS A 75 -10.30 -32.84 -12.58
N ASP A 76 -11.37 -33.30 -13.23
CA ASP A 76 -11.74 -34.71 -13.24
C ASP A 76 -11.09 -35.39 -14.44
N LEU A 77 -10.52 -36.57 -14.22
CA LEU A 77 -9.82 -37.36 -15.23
C LEU A 77 -10.40 -38.76 -15.30
N ALA A 78 -10.63 -39.22 -16.52
CA ALA A 78 -11.60 -40.25 -16.82
C ALA A 78 -10.95 -41.33 -17.71
N TRP A 79 -10.54 -42.47 -17.15
CA TRP A 79 -9.88 -43.54 -17.91
C TRP A 79 -10.72 -44.82 -18.04
N ASP A 80 -10.66 -45.44 -19.22
CA ASP A 80 -11.20 -46.79 -19.45
C ASP A 80 -10.13 -47.90 -19.36
N ILE A 81 -10.57 -49.15 -19.39
CA ILE A 81 -9.69 -50.34 -19.31
C ILE A 81 -8.80 -50.56 -20.54
N ARG A 82 -8.91 -49.70 -21.57
CA ARG A 82 -8.11 -49.71 -22.81
C ARG A 82 -7.19 -48.49 -22.89
N GLU A 83 -7.01 -47.79 -21.77
CA GLU A 83 -6.18 -46.59 -21.63
C GLU A 83 -6.68 -45.36 -22.42
N ASN A 84 -7.92 -45.37 -22.91
CA ASN A 84 -8.55 -44.14 -23.39
C ASN A 84 -8.80 -43.19 -22.21
N ALA A 85 -8.59 -41.90 -22.43
CA ALA A 85 -8.69 -40.87 -21.40
C ALA A 85 -9.57 -39.70 -21.86
N ASP A 86 -10.41 -39.20 -20.98
CA ASP A 86 -11.11 -37.92 -21.11
C ASP A 86 -10.85 -37.04 -19.87
N ALA A 87 -11.15 -35.74 -19.94
CA ALA A 87 -10.98 -34.82 -18.83
C ALA A 87 -11.96 -33.65 -18.87
N GLU A 88 -12.62 -33.40 -17.75
CA GLU A 88 -13.47 -32.23 -17.53
C GLU A 88 -12.78 -31.29 -16.51
N SER A 89 -13.12 -30.00 -16.51
CA SER A 89 -12.57 -29.08 -15.50
C SER A 89 -13.55 -27.99 -15.14
N VAL A 90 -13.81 -27.84 -13.84
CA VAL A 90 -14.67 -26.79 -13.30
C VAL A 90 -13.84 -25.76 -12.51
N LEU A 91 -14.11 -24.48 -12.78
CA LEU A 91 -13.55 -23.38 -12.00
C LEU A 91 -14.37 -23.21 -10.71
N VAL A 92 -13.69 -23.30 -9.57
CA VAL A 92 -14.27 -23.14 -8.23
C VAL A 92 -13.63 -21.92 -7.57
N HIS A 93 -14.46 -21.09 -6.94
CA HIS A 93 -14.00 -20.02 -6.06
C HIS A 93 -14.02 -20.51 -4.62
N VAL A 94 -12.86 -20.48 -3.95
CA VAL A 94 -12.74 -20.73 -2.52
C VAL A 94 -12.69 -19.38 -1.83
N ASP A 95 -13.59 -19.16 -0.87
CA ASP A 95 -13.72 -17.89 -0.18
C ASP A 95 -14.18 -18.13 1.28
N ASN A 96 -13.23 -18.36 2.19
CA ASN A 96 -13.49 -18.72 3.58
C ASN A 96 -13.24 -17.57 4.56
N PHE A 97 -12.26 -16.71 4.28
CA PHE A 97 -11.84 -15.66 5.20
C PHE A 97 -12.48 -14.31 4.86
N SER A 98 -11.99 -13.24 5.46
CA SER A 98 -12.26 -11.88 5.04
C SER A 98 -10.92 -11.22 4.72
N PRO A 99 -10.87 -10.32 3.72
CA PRO A 99 -9.64 -9.66 3.32
C PRO A 99 -9.01 -8.89 4.47
N ARG A 100 -7.69 -8.94 4.59
CA ARG A 100 -6.94 -8.29 5.67
C ARG A 100 -5.82 -7.45 5.10
N VAL A 101 -5.63 -6.25 5.65
CA VAL A 101 -4.42 -5.45 5.40
C VAL A 101 -3.24 -6.09 6.14
N LYS A 102 -2.19 -6.46 5.40
CA LYS A 102 -1.00 -7.16 5.92
C LYS A 102 0.15 -6.21 6.25
N GLU A 103 0.45 -5.27 5.36
CA GLU A 103 1.49 -4.26 5.57
C GLU A 103 1.02 -2.90 5.06
N THR A 104 1.57 -1.83 5.65
CA THR A 104 1.33 -0.43 5.31
C THR A 104 2.65 0.31 5.16
N PHE A 105 2.66 1.29 4.27
CA PHE A 105 3.74 2.26 4.11
C PHE A 105 3.17 3.68 4.01
N PRO A 106 3.62 4.63 4.85
CA PRO A 106 4.43 4.40 6.05
C PRO A 106 3.77 3.41 7.02
N LYS A 107 4.56 2.72 7.84
CA LYS A 107 4.01 1.79 8.84
C LYS A 107 3.18 2.57 9.87
N ASN A 108 2.21 1.91 10.48
CA ASN A 108 1.38 2.54 11.51
C ASN A 108 2.26 3.12 12.64
N TRP A 109 2.05 4.41 12.94
CA TRP A 109 2.85 5.26 13.83
C TRP A 109 4.32 5.48 13.43
N SER A 110 4.68 5.26 12.17
CA SER A 110 5.96 5.75 11.63
C SER A 110 6.10 7.26 11.83
N ARG A 111 7.31 7.66 12.24
CA ARG A 111 7.77 9.05 12.27
C ARG A 111 8.86 9.27 11.24
N PHE A 112 9.27 10.50 11.08
CA PHE A 112 10.25 10.99 10.12
C PHE A 112 9.85 10.73 8.67
N VAL A 113 8.54 10.80 8.40
CA VAL A 113 8.00 10.66 7.06
C VAL A 113 8.18 11.98 6.30
N PRO A 114 8.75 11.98 5.08
CA PRO A 114 8.80 13.15 4.23
C PRO A 114 7.41 13.72 3.97
N ASN A 115 7.25 15.02 4.16
CA ASN A 115 5.98 15.69 3.91
C ASN A 115 5.62 15.75 2.40
N LYS A 116 6.59 15.53 1.51
CA LYS A 116 6.40 15.33 0.06
C LYS A 116 6.60 13.87 -0.37
N LEU A 117 6.27 12.90 0.50
CA LEU A 117 6.45 11.46 0.21
C LEU A 117 5.86 11.03 -1.15
N GLY A 118 4.77 11.66 -1.60
CA GLY A 118 4.15 11.44 -2.91
C GLY A 118 3.40 10.12 -3.07
N VAL A 119 3.78 9.08 -2.32
CA VAL A 119 3.21 7.73 -2.43
C VAL A 119 3.04 7.07 -1.07
N ILE A 120 1.84 6.56 -0.81
CA ILE A 120 1.54 5.65 0.32
C ILE A 120 0.99 4.33 -0.23
N TRP A 121 1.11 3.23 0.49
CA TRP A 121 0.58 1.94 0.04
C TRP A 121 0.19 1.00 1.17
N CYS A 122 -0.64 0.01 0.85
CA CYS A 122 -0.86 -1.15 1.69
C CYS A 122 -0.91 -2.45 0.85
N THR A 123 -0.80 -3.60 1.51
CA THR A 123 -0.98 -4.92 0.88
C THR A 123 -2.13 -5.69 1.53
N PHE A 124 -2.88 -6.43 0.73
CA PHE A 124 -3.98 -7.29 1.18
C PHE A 124 -3.58 -8.77 1.21
N SER A 125 -4.37 -9.59 1.91
CA SER A 125 -4.25 -11.06 1.94
C SER A 125 -4.60 -11.74 0.62
N GLU A 126 -5.45 -11.12 -0.19
CA GLU A 126 -6.13 -11.73 -1.33
C GLU A 126 -6.53 -10.68 -2.39
N PRO A 127 -7.04 -11.10 -3.56
CA PRO A 127 -7.52 -10.19 -4.58
C PRO A 127 -8.72 -9.35 -4.10
N MET A 128 -8.64 -8.05 -4.31
CA MET A 128 -9.69 -7.08 -3.99
C MET A 128 -10.51 -6.76 -5.24
N ASP A 129 -11.80 -6.45 -5.07
CA ASP A 129 -12.59 -5.87 -6.15
C ASP A 129 -12.15 -4.42 -6.40
N THR A 130 -11.50 -4.21 -7.53
CA THR A 130 -10.98 -2.91 -7.97
C THR A 130 -12.07 -1.86 -8.16
N ALA A 131 -13.33 -2.26 -8.41
CA ALA A 131 -14.45 -1.32 -8.48
C ALA A 131 -14.76 -0.66 -7.12
N THR A 132 -14.31 -1.25 -6.01
CA THR A 132 -14.48 -0.70 -4.66
C THR A 132 -13.27 0.09 -4.16
N LEU A 133 -12.15 0.07 -4.89
CA LEU A 133 -10.90 0.75 -4.54
C LEU A 133 -10.88 2.19 -5.09
N ASP A 134 -11.77 3.04 -4.58
CA ASP A 134 -11.95 4.41 -5.06
C ASP A 134 -11.78 5.47 -3.96
N THR A 135 -11.87 6.75 -4.33
CA THR A 135 -11.82 7.89 -3.39
C THR A 135 -13.10 8.05 -2.57
N ASN A 136 -14.16 7.27 -2.80
CA ASN A 136 -15.32 7.20 -1.92
C ASN A 136 -15.02 6.32 -0.70
N ASN A 137 -14.35 5.19 -0.92
CA ASN A 137 -14.04 4.19 0.11
C ASN A 137 -12.63 4.32 0.72
N ILE A 138 -11.75 5.13 0.12
CA ILE A 138 -10.40 5.40 0.61
C ILE A 138 -10.29 6.88 0.96
N LYS A 139 -9.98 7.19 2.23
CA LYS A 139 -9.85 8.57 2.72
C LYS A 139 -8.51 8.80 3.41
N ILE A 140 -7.96 10.00 3.25
CA ILE A 140 -6.82 10.49 4.04
C ILE A 140 -7.32 11.68 4.84
N LYS A 141 -6.97 11.75 6.13
CA LYS A 141 -7.36 12.84 7.03
C LYS A 141 -6.16 13.34 7.83
N SER A 142 -6.01 14.65 7.92
CA SER A 142 -5.17 15.27 8.95
C SER A 142 -5.80 15.07 10.35
N LEU A 143 -5.00 14.68 11.35
CA LEU A 143 -5.45 14.59 12.75
C LEU A 143 -5.09 15.83 13.58
N LYS A 144 -4.46 16.84 12.99
CA LYS A 144 -4.18 18.11 13.67
C LYS A 144 -5.46 18.83 14.10
N PRO A 145 -5.49 19.53 15.26
CA PRO A 145 -6.71 20.22 15.72
C PRO A 145 -7.20 21.35 14.81
N ASP A 146 -6.30 21.95 14.02
CA ASP A 146 -6.60 23.03 13.07
C ASP A 146 -6.87 22.52 11.64
N SER A 147 -7.13 21.21 11.48
CA SER A 147 -7.31 20.55 10.18
C SER A 147 -8.60 20.89 9.41
N PHE A 148 -9.32 21.95 9.77
CA PHE A 148 -10.67 22.23 9.25
C PHE A 148 -10.74 22.33 7.71
N ASN A 149 -9.64 22.70 7.05
CA ASN A 149 -9.55 22.84 5.59
C ASN A 149 -8.41 22.04 4.93
N TYR A 150 -7.76 21.09 5.63
CA TYR A 150 -6.63 20.35 5.05
C TYR A 150 -6.79 18.83 5.20
N ASN A 151 -7.03 18.16 4.07
CA ASN A 151 -6.89 16.72 3.90
C ASN A 151 -6.05 16.49 2.63
N PRO A 152 -4.99 15.66 2.69
CA PRO A 152 -4.23 15.27 1.50
C PRO A 152 -5.13 14.71 0.40
N LEU A 153 -4.90 15.13 -0.84
CA LEU A 153 -5.64 14.69 -2.00
C LEU A 153 -5.00 13.43 -2.58
N ILE A 154 -5.80 12.37 -2.74
CA ILE A 154 -5.42 11.20 -3.54
C ILE A 154 -5.50 11.62 -5.01
N THR A 155 -4.35 11.69 -5.68
CA THR A 155 -4.26 12.09 -7.10
C THR A 155 -4.42 10.89 -8.04
N ASN A 156 -4.06 9.70 -7.59
CA ASN A 156 -4.12 8.47 -8.37
C ASN A 156 -4.25 7.23 -7.45
N ILE A 157 -4.88 6.18 -7.96
CA ILE A 157 -5.04 4.90 -7.28
C ILE A 157 -4.57 3.80 -8.24
N MET A 158 -3.56 3.04 -7.81
CA MET A 158 -3.02 1.90 -8.55
C MET A 158 -3.16 0.63 -7.71
N TYR A 159 -3.67 -0.43 -8.33
CA TYR A 159 -3.78 -1.74 -7.70
C TYR A 159 -3.05 -2.79 -8.56
N THR A 160 -2.10 -3.51 -7.96
CA THR A 160 -1.24 -4.46 -8.67
C THR A 160 -1.00 -5.73 -7.86
N GLN A 161 -0.88 -6.86 -8.56
CA GLN A 161 -0.31 -8.07 -8.00
C GLN A 161 1.22 -7.96 -8.05
N VAL A 162 1.88 -8.16 -6.91
CA VAL A 162 3.34 -8.18 -6.79
C VAL A 162 3.79 -9.63 -6.65
N ASP A 163 4.46 -10.13 -7.69
CA ASP A 163 4.70 -11.56 -7.88
C ASP A 163 5.85 -12.16 -7.06
N SER A 164 5.92 -13.48 -7.08
CA SER A 164 6.64 -14.39 -6.16
C SER A 164 6.03 -14.54 -4.75
N LEU A 165 5.23 -13.57 -4.26
CA LEU A 165 4.66 -13.63 -2.90
C LEU A 165 3.12 -13.59 -2.83
N ARG A 166 2.42 -13.48 -3.98
CA ARG A 166 0.96 -13.23 -4.06
C ARG A 166 0.55 -12.05 -3.15
N LEU A 167 1.29 -10.94 -3.26
CA LEU A 167 0.98 -9.72 -2.52
C LEU A 167 0.11 -8.82 -3.38
N TYR A 168 -1.02 -8.40 -2.84
CA TYR A 168 -2.01 -7.58 -3.54
C TYR A 168 -1.87 -6.14 -3.09
N LYS A 169 -1.21 -5.30 -3.87
CA LYS A 169 -0.75 -3.98 -3.44
C LYS A 169 -1.65 -2.86 -3.95
N LEU A 170 -2.24 -2.12 -3.03
CA LEU A 170 -2.88 -0.83 -3.28
C LEU A 170 -1.85 0.29 -3.05
N THR A 171 -1.63 1.11 -4.07
CA THR A 171 -0.74 2.27 -4.04
C THR A 171 -1.55 3.52 -4.32
N LEU A 172 -1.40 4.53 -3.47
CA LEU A 172 -2.09 5.81 -3.58
C LEU A 172 -1.02 6.88 -3.83
N GLU A 173 -1.14 7.61 -4.94
CA GLU A 173 -0.37 8.83 -5.13
C GLU A 173 -1.10 9.97 -4.42
N VAL A 174 -0.34 10.81 -3.74
CA VAL A 174 -0.83 11.85 -2.84
C VAL A 174 -0.07 13.14 -3.08
N ASP A 175 -0.77 14.27 -3.05
CA ASP A 175 -0.19 15.58 -3.35
C ASP A 175 0.91 15.98 -2.36
N SER A 176 0.60 15.98 -1.07
CA SER A 176 1.49 16.37 0.00
C SER A 176 0.91 16.02 1.37
N PHE A 177 1.74 16.08 2.39
CA PHE A 177 1.33 16.14 3.79
C PHE A 177 1.79 17.48 4.39
N ARG A 178 1.02 17.98 5.34
CA ARG A 178 1.39 19.18 6.09
C ARG A 178 2.54 18.83 7.05
N TYR A 179 3.54 19.70 7.12
CA TYR A 179 4.68 19.49 8.00
C TYR A 179 4.26 19.35 9.48
N ASN A 180 4.90 18.41 10.18
CA ASN A 180 4.64 18.05 11.57
C ASN A 180 3.16 17.67 11.82
N ASP A 181 2.47 17.11 10.83
CA ASP A 181 1.10 16.61 10.94
C ASP A 181 1.05 15.10 11.17
N THR A 182 0.00 14.62 11.83
CA THR A 182 -0.32 13.18 11.89
C THR A 182 -1.38 12.88 10.84
N ALA A 183 -0.98 12.26 9.74
CA ALA A 183 -1.93 11.79 8.73
C ALA A 183 -2.53 10.45 9.17
N GLN A 184 -3.83 10.28 8.90
CA GLN A 184 -4.56 9.02 9.06
C GLN A 184 -5.15 8.60 7.74
N VAL A 185 -4.81 7.39 7.30
CA VAL A 185 -5.40 6.76 6.11
C VAL A 185 -6.49 5.81 6.59
N ARG A 186 -7.62 5.78 5.88
CA ARG A 186 -8.83 5.03 6.22
C ARG A 186 -9.29 4.24 5.00
N LEU A 187 -9.55 2.96 5.23
CA LEU A 187 -10.26 2.07 4.32
C LEU A 187 -11.65 1.84 4.92
N LEU A 188 -12.69 2.16 4.17
CA LEU A 188 -14.07 1.98 4.62
C LEU A 188 -14.54 0.53 4.43
N ASP A 189 -15.58 0.12 5.16
CA ASP A 189 -16.17 -1.23 5.07
C ASP A 189 -16.79 -1.57 3.71
N SER A 190 -17.01 -0.57 2.88
CA SER A 190 -17.51 -0.71 1.51
C SER A 190 -16.44 -1.23 0.52
N ILE A 191 -15.15 -1.27 0.90
CA ILE A 191 -14.12 -2.00 0.13
C ILE A 191 -14.34 -3.51 0.25
N LYS A 192 -14.38 -4.22 -0.89
CA LYS A 192 -14.64 -5.67 -0.97
C LYS A 192 -13.53 -6.47 -1.66
N ASP A 193 -13.50 -7.77 -1.38
CA ASP A 193 -12.85 -8.77 -2.24
C ASP A 193 -13.68 -9.12 -3.48
N LEU A 194 -13.16 -10.02 -4.33
CA LEU A 194 -13.87 -10.55 -5.50
C LEU A 194 -15.09 -11.42 -5.18
N ALA A 195 -15.31 -11.81 -3.91
CA ALA A 195 -16.50 -12.51 -3.45
C ALA A 195 -17.60 -11.57 -2.91
N GLY A 196 -17.24 -10.31 -2.63
CA GLY A 196 -18.12 -9.30 -2.03
C GLY A 196 -18.04 -9.20 -0.50
N LYS A 197 -17.06 -9.83 0.17
CA LYS A 197 -16.86 -9.63 1.63
C LYS A 197 -16.01 -8.39 1.90
N SER A 198 -16.22 -7.80 3.07
CA SER A 198 -15.49 -6.60 3.52
C SER A 198 -14.18 -6.96 4.22
N ILE A 199 -13.27 -5.98 4.30
CA ILE A 199 -12.05 -6.03 5.13
C ILE A 199 -12.38 -6.24 6.62
N ASP A 200 -13.54 -5.74 7.09
CA ASP A 200 -14.02 -5.93 8.46
C ASP A 200 -15.41 -6.55 8.48
N SER A 201 -15.58 -7.63 9.24
CA SER A 201 -16.86 -8.28 9.47
C SER A 201 -17.72 -7.58 10.54
N THR A 202 -17.17 -6.64 11.32
CA THR A 202 -17.87 -5.98 12.44
C THR A 202 -18.75 -4.79 12.05
N LYS A 203 -18.87 -4.45 10.76
CA LYS A 203 -19.75 -3.39 10.21
C LYS A 203 -19.48 -1.98 10.79
N GLN A 204 -18.22 -1.66 11.03
CA GLN A 204 -17.81 -0.28 11.34
C GLN A 204 -17.53 0.49 10.05
N GLU A 205 -17.98 1.74 9.95
CA GLU A 205 -17.75 2.62 8.78
C GLU A 205 -16.29 2.60 8.29
N ILE A 206 -15.33 2.54 9.22
CA ILE A 206 -13.90 2.42 8.94
C ILE A 206 -13.43 0.99 9.28
N ALA A 207 -13.31 0.13 8.27
CA ALA A 207 -12.81 -1.23 8.41
C ALA A 207 -11.31 -1.33 8.74
N TYR A 208 -10.49 -0.41 8.23
CA TYR A 208 -9.07 -0.35 8.58
C TYR A 208 -8.54 1.09 8.59
N LYS A 209 -7.57 1.36 9.48
CA LYS A 209 -6.87 2.65 9.52
C LYS A 209 -5.43 2.49 10.00
N TRP A 210 -4.54 3.32 9.46
CA TRP A 210 -3.20 3.51 9.98
C TRP A 210 -2.84 4.99 10.01
N ASN A 211 -1.89 5.36 10.87
CA ASN A 211 -1.45 6.74 11.08
C ASN A 211 0.06 6.83 10.82
N PHE A 212 0.55 8.02 10.51
CA PHE A 212 1.99 8.33 10.52
C PHE A 212 2.22 9.84 10.68
N VAL A 213 3.42 10.22 11.07
CA VAL A 213 3.80 11.62 11.32
C VAL A 213 4.70 12.14 10.20
N ALA A 214 4.23 13.17 9.50
CA ALA A 214 4.94 13.86 8.42
C ALA A 214 5.85 14.97 8.98
N ASP A 215 6.82 14.60 9.82
CA ASP A 215 7.74 15.50 10.52
C ASP A 215 9.16 15.58 9.91
N VAL A 216 9.37 15.06 8.69
CA VAL A 216 10.49 15.45 7.83
C VAL A 216 9.97 16.42 6.77
N LEU A 217 10.51 17.64 6.75
CA LEU A 217 10.23 18.59 5.69
C LEU A 217 11.20 18.37 4.52
N GLN A 218 10.67 18.01 3.35
CA GLN A 218 11.43 18.03 2.11
C GLN A 218 11.39 19.43 1.50
N VAL A 219 12.39 20.23 1.86
CA VAL A 219 12.56 21.63 1.46
C VAL A 219 12.97 21.71 -0.02
N THR A 220 13.99 20.95 -0.37
CA THR A 220 14.62 20.83 -1.69
C THR A 220 13.92 19.77 -2.56
N ASP A 221 14.06 19.87 -3.88
CA ASP A 221 13.65 18.82 -4.82
C ASP A 221 14.75 17.76 -5.06
N ASP A 222 15.88 17.91 -4.36
CA ASP A 222 17.10 17.09 -4.40
C ASP A 222 17.72 16.96 -5.81
N THR A 223 17.36 17.87 -6.71
CA THR A 223 18.07 18.05 -7.98
C THR A 223 19.46 18.64 -7.73
N LEU A 224 20.34 18.51 -8.73
CA LEU A 224 21.67 19.16 -8.75
C LEU A 224 21.62 20.71 -8.72
N ASP A 225 20.42 21.29 -8.74
CA ASP A 225 20.22 22.73 -8.70
C ASP A 225 20.01 23.27 -7.28
N ASP A 226 19.66 22.44 -6.30
CA ASP A 226 19.50 22.84 -4.89
C ASP A 226 20.83 22.68 -4.13
N MET A 227 21.67 23.71 -4.14
CA MET A 227 23.05 23.68 -3.68
C MET A 227 23.28 24.36 -2.31
N HIS A 228 24.19 23.79 -1.52
CA HIS A 228 24.70 24.35 -0.25
C HIS A 228 23.63 24.85 0.74
N PRO A 229 22.77 23.95 1.27
CA PRO A 229 21.82 24.31 2.30
C PRO A 229 22.52 24.68 3.62
N VAL A 230 22.05 25.76 4.24
CA VAL A 230 22.49 26.26 5.54
C VAL A 230 21.28 26.53 6.42
N VAL A 231 21.29 25.92 7.61
CA VAL A 231 20.23 26.05 8.62
C VAL A 231 20.66 27.04 9.70
N SER A 232 19.78 27.99 10.03
CA SER A 232 19.94 28.91 11.16
C SER A 232 18.62 29.06 11.90
N LYS A 233 18.62 28.77 13.21
CA LYS A 233 17.43 28.74 14.07
C LYS A 233 16.28 27.95 13.44
N ARG A 234 15.17 28.64 13.12
CA ARG A 234 13.96 28.08 12.52
C ARG A 234 13.80 28.49 11.04
N LYS A 235 14.92 28.64 10.34
CA LYS A 235 14.97 28.86 8.88
C LYS A 235 16.07 28.03 8.23
N ILE A 236 15.91 27.73 6.96
CA ILE A 236 16.93 27.13 6.09
C ILE A 236 17.03 27.94 4.80
N ALA A 237 18.24 28.22 4.37
CA ALA A 237 18.53 28.91 3.12
C ALA A 237 19.43 28.04 2.24
N TRP A 238 19.20 28.05 0.93
CA TRP A 238 20.04 27.35 -0.04
C TRP A 238 20.13 28.14 -1.34
N THR A 239 21.13 27.83 -2.16
CA THR A 239 21.26 28.42 -3.49
C THR A 239 20.48 27.56 -4.47
N LYS A 240 19.50 28.13 -5.18
CA LYS A 240 18.91 27.48 -6.35
C LYS A 240 19.66 27.92 -7.61
N ARG A 241 20.29 26.97 -8.27
CA ARG A 241 21.01 27.12 -9.54
C ARG A 241 20.03 27.52 -10.65
N TRP A 242 20.50 28.29 -11.63
CA TRP A 242 19.68 28.60 -12.80
C TRP A 242 19.67 27.41 -13.78
N PRO A 243 18.52 27.07 -14.40
CA PRO A 243 18.43 25.97 -15.37
C PRO A 243 19.50 26.07 -16.46
N GLY A 244 20.33 25.02 -16.60
CA GLY A 244 21.40 24.94 -17.59
C GLY A 244 22.64 25.81 -17.32
N SER A 245 22.67 26.60 -16.25
CA SER A 245 23.85 27.37 -15.82
C SER A 245 24.80 26.52 -14.97
N VAL A 246 26.08 26.87 -14.88
CA VAL A 246 26.99 26.34 -13.83
C VAL A 246 27.10 27.29 -12.62
N TRP A 247 26.45 28.46 -12.70
CA TRP A 247 26.52 29.50 -11.69
C TRP A 247 25.38 29.41 -10.69
N CYS A 248 25.70 29.77 -9.44
CA CYS A 248 24.75 30.05 -8.38
C CYS A 248 23.69 31.05 -8.84
N GLY A 249 22.42 30.68 -8.72
CA GLY A 249 21.29 31.57 -8.99
C GLY A 249 20.77 32.23 -7.72
N ALA A 250 19.44 32.32 -7.61
CA ALA A 250 18.75 32.94 -6.50
C ALA A 250 18.93 32.18 -5.18
N ILE A 251 18.94 32.89 -4.05
CA ILE A 251 18.85 32.27 -2.73
C ILE A 251 17.38 31.96 -2.43
N GLN A 252 17.08 30.72 -2.09
CA GLN A 252 15.79 30.33 -1.53
C GLN A 252 15.89 30.34 0.00
N LEU A 253 14.84 30.78 0.66
CA LEU A 253 14.70 30.80 2.11
C LEU A 253 13.38 30.12 2.49
N TYR A 254 13.44 29.09 3.33
CA TYR A 254 12.26 28.48 3.94
C TYR A 254 12.19 28.85 5.43
N ASP A 255 10.99 29.23 5.88
CA ASP A 255 10.68 29.54 7.27
C ASP A 255 9.88 28.39 7.93
N PHE A 256 10.44 27.73 8.94
CA PHE A 256 9.78 26.59 9.61
C PHE A 256 8.63 27.00 10.55
N ASP A 257 8.41 28.29 10.80
CA ASP A 257 7.27 28.80 11.58
C ASP A 257 6.11 29.26 10.70
N GLN A 258 6.41 29.90 9.56
CA GLN A 258 5.38 30.35 8.61
C GLN A 258 5.04 29.31 7.53
N GLY A 259 5.94 28.35 7.27
CA GLY A 259 5.75 27.32 6.25
C GLY A 259 5.91 27.81 4.81
N THR A 260 6.54 28.97 4.63
CA THR A 260 6.67 29.69 3.35
C THR A 260 8.06 29.49 2.71
N ILE A 261 8.12 29.58 1.38
CA ILE A 261 9.36 29.72 0.61
C ILE A 261 9.40 31.14 0.04
N ASP A 262 10.46 31.89 0.36
CA ASP A 262 10.78 33.18 -0.25
C ASP A 262 11.99 33.03 -1.18
N THR A 263 11.86 33.51 -2.42
CA THR A 263 13.01 33.64 -3.34
C THR A 263 13.64 35.02 -3.21
N ILE A 264 14.87 35.06 -2.72
CA ILE A 264 15.65 36.29 -2.56
C ILE A 264 16.37 36.61 -3.87
N SER A 265 15.70 37.41 -4.70
CA SER A 265 16.14 38.01 -5.97
C SER A 265 16.46 37.03 -7.11
N PRO A 266 15.67 37.02 -8.21
CA PRO A 266 15.92 36.13 -9.35
C PRO A 266 17.07 36.57 -10.27
N ASP A 267 17.48 37.85 -10.23
CA ASP A 267 18.24 38.50 -11.32
C ASP A 267 19.78 38.45 -11.19
N TRP A 268 20.33 37.86 -10.11
CA TRP A 268 21.76 37.94 -9.79
C TRP A 268 22.36 36.63 -9.28
N SER A 269 23.68 36.48 -9.47
CA SER A 269 24.45 35.39 -8.88
C SER A 269 24.90 35.73 -7.45
N TYR A 270 24.66 34.81 -6.52
CA TYR A 270 25.06 34.92 -5.13
C TYR A 270 26.17 33.92 -4.78
N SER A 271 26.96 34.20 -3.74
CA SER A 271 27.73 33.16 -3.07
C SER A 271 26.77 32.17 -2.41
N TYR A 272 27.29 31.00 -2.08
CA TYR A 272 26.60 30.09 -1.17
C TYR A 272 26.22 30.82 0.13
N PRO A 273 25.05 30.51 0.72
CA PRO A 273 24.70 31.01 2.03
C PRO A 273 25.70 30.47 3.06
N VAL A 274 26.00 31.27 4.09
CA VAL A 274 26.80 30.86 5.24
C VAL A 274 26.16 31.36 6.53
N ASN A 275 26.33 30.61 7.62
CA ASN A 275 25.85 31.03 8.93
C ASN A 275 26.70 32.21 9.44
N TYR A 276 26.03 33.30 9.81
CA TYR A 276 26.64 34.49 10.39
C TYR A 276 25.92 34.85 11.69
N GLY A 277 26.37 34.24 12.78
CA GLY A 277 25.68 34.28 14.07
C GLY A 277 24.26 33.76 13.94
N ASP A 278 23.30 34.60 14.32
CA ASP A 278 21.86 34.33 14.27
C ASP A 278 21.21 34.57 12.88
N SER A 279 22.02 34.90 11.86
CA SER A 279 21.58 35.25 10.51
C SER A 279 22.20 34.34 9.44
N VAL A 280 21.66 34.37 8.22
CA VAL A 280 22.31 33.82 7.03
C VAL A 280 22.89 34.97 6.21
N LEU A 281 24.16 34.83 5.82
CA LEU A 281 24.86 35.77 4.95
C LEU A 281 25.01 35.16 3.55
N CYS A 282 24.74 35.96 2.51
CA CYS A 282 25.08 35.65 1.12
C CYS A 282 25.71 36.89 0.47
N LEU A 283 26.80 36.71 -0.26
CA LEU A 283 27.48 37.79 -0.98
C LEU A 283 26.95 37.88 -2.40
N ARG A 284 26.79 39.08 -2.95
CA ARG A 284 26.47 39.27 -4.36
C ARG A 284 27.76 39.17 -5.17
N LEU A 285 27.83 38.25 -6.12
CA LEU A 285 28.94 38.18 -7.05
C LEU A 285 28.77 39.31 -8.09
N ASN A 286 29.88 39.97 -8.47
CA ASN A 286 29.99 41.12 -9.40
C ASN A 286 29.89 42.55 -8.84
N TYR A 287 29.64 42.78 -7.54
CA TYR A 287 29.80 44.12 -6.92
C TYR A 287 30.34 44.00 -5.48
N PRO A 288 31.24 44.87 -5.01
CA PRO A 288 31.79 44.84 -3.65
C PRO A 288 30.80 45.31 -2.56
N ILE A 289 29.50 45.19 -2.81
CA ILE A 289 28.43 45.63 -1.91
C ILE A 289 27.99 44.42 -1.08
N TYR A 290 28.42 44.39 0.18
CA TYR A 290 27.98 43.40 1.15
C TYR A 290 26.49 43.56 1.44
N ARG A 291 25.70 42.51 1.24
CA ARG A 291 24.32 42.45 1.70
C ARG A 291 24.20 41.41 2.82
N VAL A 292 24.51 41.83 4.04
CA VAL A 292 24.01 41.13 5.23
C VAL A 292 22.49 41.18 5.12
N LEU A 293 21.82 40.03 5.19
CA LEU A 293 20.37 39.94 5.26
C LEU A 293 19.97 39.87 6.74
N PRO A 294 19.49 40.97 7.36
CA PRO A 294 18.90 40.86 8.69
C PRO A 294 17.53 40.20 8.51
N PHE A 295 17.22 39.17 9.29
CA PHE A 295 15.85 38.69 9.40
C PHE A 295 15.00 39.86 9.96
N MET A 296 14.09 40.39 9.12
CA MET A 296 13.91 41.85 8.96
C MET A 296 13.33 42.66 10.13
N THR A 297 13.91 43.86 10.31
CA THR A 297 13.29 45.17 10.65
C THR A 297 14.43 46.22 10.55
N VAL A 298 14.29 47.47 10.10
CA VAL A 298 13.21 48.28 9.49
C VAL A 298 13.82 49.06 8.28
N PRO A 299 13.11 49.84 7.43
CA PRO A 299 13.74 50.46 6.26
C PRO A 299 14.63 51.63 6.63
N LEU A 300 15.80 51.75 6.00
CA LEU A 300 16.48 53.02 5.73
C LEU A 300 17.67 52.79 4.78
N GLY A 301 18.00 53.79 3.97
CA GLY A 301 19.21 53.78 3.16
C GLY A 301 20.43 54.02 4.03
N LEU A 302 21.48 53.22 3.82
CA LEU A 302 22.84 53.52 4.24
C LEU A 302 23.79 52.89 3.22
N THR A 303 24.34 53.73 2.37
CA THR A 303 25.53 53.43 1.56
C THR A 303 26.76 53.39 2.46
N LEU A 304 27.59 52.37 2.23
CA LEU A 304 29.04 52.42 2.40
C LEU A 304 29.66 52.32 1.00
#